data_AF-A0A534ZG10-F1
#
_entry.id   AF-A0A534ZG10-F1
#
_cell.length_a   1.000
_cell.length_b   1.000
_cell.length_c   1.000
_cell.angle_alpha   90.00
_cell.angle_beta   90.00
_cell.angle_gamma   90.00
#
_symmetry.space_group_name_H-M   'P 1'
#
loop_
_entity.id
_entity.type
_entity.pdbx_description
1 polymer ?
#
loop_
_entity_poly.entity_id
_entity_poly.type
_entity_poly.pdbx_seq_one_letter_code
_entity_poly.pdbx_strand_id
1 'polypeptide(L)'
;PTLRLYEALYRESDGDDLDRLQYIDTTLYLPGDLLAKSDRMSMAHSLEARVPFLDRAVVELARRIPPRLRLRHLRTKYMLRRAMAGRLPEPILRQRKLGFNVPLAGWLAGALRDFAHDVLAPSRLRRQGLLDAEAVGRLLSEHVRHEKDHSRAIWALLFLVVWHDEIVSGSRPAAAALSPRETHR
;
A
#
# COMPACT_ATOMS: atom_id res chain seq x y z
N PRO A 1 6.11 -8.38 -9.31
CA PRO A 1 6.02 -8.77 -10.73
C PRO A 1 7.31 -8.38 -11.49
N THR A 2 7.75 -9.21 -12.44
CA THR A 2 8.99 -8.99 -13.20
C THR A 2 8.77 -8.00 -14.35
N LEU A 3 9.82 -7.30 -14.80
CA LEU A 3 9.76 -6.38 -15.95
C LEU A 3 9.14 -7.03 -17.19
N ARG A 4 9.48 -8.29 -17.46
CA ARG A 4 8.95 -9.07 -18.60
C ARG A 4 7.42 -9.17 -18.59
N LEU A 5 6.82 -9.29 -17.40
CA LEU A 5 5.35 -9.35 -17.27
C LEU A 5 4.71 -8.01 -17.62
N TYR A 6 5.29 -6.90 -17.16
CA TYR A 6 4.83 -5.55 -17.52
C TYR A 6 4.93 -5.31 -19.03
N GLU A 7 6.06 -5.70 -19.64
CA GLU A 7 6.27 -5.58 -21.09
C GLU A 7 5.31 -6.45 -21.90
N ALA A 8 4.95 -7.63 -21.41
CA ALA A 8 4.00 -8.52 -22.06
C ALA A 8 2.59 -7.90 -22.07
N LEU A 9 2.10 -7.47 -20.89
CA LEU A 9 0.78 -6.83 -20.77
C LEU A 9 0.68 -5.49 -21.51
N TYR A 10 1.77 -4.73 -21.54
CA TYR A 10 1.83 -3.50 -22.33
C TYR A 10 1.70 -3.79 -23.84
N ARG A 11 2.34 -4.86 -24.33
CA ARG A 11 2.26 -5.27 -25.75
C ARG A 11 0.92 -5.91 -26.13
N GLU A 12 0.27 -6.60 -25.19
CA GLU A 12 -1.04 -7.21 -25.38
C GLU A 12 -2.19 -6.18 -25.41
N SER A 13 -1.98 -5.00 -24.81
CA SER A 13 -3.03 -3.99 -24.68
C SER A 13 -3.12 -3.03 -25.86
N ASP A 14 -4.35 -2.69 -26.20
CA ASP A 14 -4.70 -1.71 -27.23
C ASP A 14 -4.82 -0.28 -26.69
N GLY A 15 -4.83 0.68 -27.60
CA GLY A 15 -5.01 2.10 -27.30
C GLY A 15 -3.71 2.87 -27.19
N ASP A 16 -3.78 4.05 -26.58
CA ASP A 16 -2.60 4.88 -26.36
C ASP A 16 -1.80 4.43 -25.12
N ASP A 17 -0.70 5.12 -24.82
CA ASP A 17 0.14 4.79 -23.67
C ASP A 17 -0.64 4.83 -22.34
N LEU A 18 -1.59 5.75 -22.19
CA LEU A 18 -2.38 5.84 -20.97
C LEU A 18 -3.33 4.64 -20.86
N ASP A 19 -3.96 4.22 -21.95
CA ASP A 19 -4.81 3.03 -21.99
C ASP A 19 -4.05 1.77 -21.61
N ARG A 20 -2.86 1.57 -22.20
CA ARG A 20 -2.00 0.41 -21.91
C ARG A 20 -1.54 0.39 -20.46
N LEU A 21 -1.10 1.53 -19.93
CA LEU A 21 -0.72 1.64 -18.52
C LEU A 21 -1.90 1.38 -17.58
N GLN A 22 -3.09 1.89 -17.90
CA GLN A 22 -4.30 1.62 -17.12
C GLN A 22 -4.72 0.15 -17.19
N TYR A 23 -4.55 -0.50 -18.35
CA TYR A 23 -4.80 -1.93 -18.50
C TYR A 23 -3.92 -2.75 -17.55
N ILE A 24 -2.62 -2.44 -17.50
CA ILE A 24 -1.67 -3.08 -16.57
C ILE A 24 -2.11 -2.86 -15.12
N ASP A 25 -2.46 -1.63 -14.75
CA ASP A 25 -2.93 -1.32 -13.39
C ASP A 25 -4.20 -2.12 -13.03
N THR A 26 -5.16 -2.21 -13.94
CA THR A 26 -6.40 -2.98 -13.72
C THR A 26 -6.18 -4.49 -13.69
N THR A 27 -5.10 -4.98 -14.30
CA THR A 27 -4.79 -6.42 -14.39
C THR A 27 -3.93 -6.88 -13.21
N LEU A 28 -2.96 -6.07 -12.78
CA LEU A 28 -1.99 -6.44 -11.75
C LEU A 28 -2.22 -5.72 -10.43
N TYR A 29 -2.11 -4.38 -10.44
CA TYR A 29 -2.03 -3.60 -9.22
C TYR A 29 -3.36 -3.54 -8.47
N LEU A 30 -4.46 -3.32 -9.20
CA LEU A 30 -5.79 -3.21 -8.62
C LEU A 30 -6.23 -4.51 -7.92
N PRO A 31 -6.25 -5.69 -8.58
CA PRO A 31 -6.64 -6.94 -7.92
C PRO A 31 -5.56 -7.48 -6.97
N GLY A 32 -4.27 -7.32 -7.32
CA GLY A 32 -3.16 -7.90 -6.57
C GLY A 32 -2.73 -7.12 -5.33
N ASP A 33 -3.11 -5.84 -5.23
CA ASP A 33 -2.77 -4.98 -4.11
C ASP A 33 -4.01 -4.33 -3.49
N LEU A 34 -4.65 -3.39 -4.20
CA LEU A 34 -5.68 -2.53 -3.62
C LEU A 34 -6.92 -3.28 -3.17
N LEU A 35 -7.50 -4.11 -4.05
CA LEU A 35 -8.72 -4.84 -3.76
C LEU A 35 -8.47 -5.96 -2.75
N ALA A 36 -7.39 -6.72 -2.90
CA ALA A 36 -7.04 -7.78 -1.96
C ALA A 36 -6.85 -7.25 -0.53
N LYS A 37 -6.21 -6.09 -0.36
CA LYS A 37 -6.06 -5.46 0.96
C LYS A 37 -7.40 -4.98 1.52
N SER A 38 -8.19 -4.27 0.71
CA SER A 38 -9.48 -3.74 1.17
C SER A 38 -10.43 -4.86 1.59
N ASP A 39 -10.53 -5.92 0.78
CA ASP A 39 -11.41 -7.06 1.02
C ASP A 39 -11.00 -7.85 2.27
N ARG A 40 -9.73 -8.23 2.39
CA ARG A 40 -9.23 -8.96 3.56
C ARG A 40 -9.42 -8.18 4.87
N MET A 41 -9.14 -6.88 4.86
CA MET A 41 -9.29 -6.06 6.05
C MET A 41 -10.75 -5.83 6.41
N SER A 42 -11.64 -5.63 5.43
CA SER A 42 -13.06 -5.43 5.74
C SER A 42 -13.70 -6.74 6.23
N MET A 43 -13.44 -7.85 5.54
CA MET A 43 -14.01 -9.16 5.88
C MET A 43 -13.49 -9.72 7.21
N ALA A 44 -12.26 -9.39 7.61
CA ALA A 44 -11.75 -9.69 8.96
C ALA A 44 -12.62 -9.10 10.09
N HIS A 45 -13.42 -8.08 9.77
CA HIS A 45 -14.37 -7.44 10.69
C HIS A 45 -15.83 -7.64 10.26
N SER A 46 -16.13 -8.64 9.42
CA SER A 46 -17.48 -8.91 8.87
C SER A 46 -18.10 -7.70 8.15
N LEU A 47 -17.29 -6.85 7.54
CA LEU A 47 -17.73 -5.70 6.74
C LEU A 47 -17.54 -5.96 5.25
N GLU A 48 -18.59 -5.67 4.46
CA GLU A 48 -18.53 -5.75 3.01
C GLU A 48 -18.22 -4.37 2.40
N ALA A 49 -16.98 -4.16 1.95
CA ALA A 49 -16.58 -2.93 1.28
C ALA A 49 -17.05 -2.92 -0.19
N ARG A 50 -17.81 -1.89 -0.58
CA ARG A 50 -18.24 -1.69 -1.98
C ARG A 50 -17.28 -0.75 -2.71
N VAL A 51 -17.08 -1.01 -4.00
CA VAL A 51 -16.17 -0.25 -4.88
C VAL A 51 -16.91 0.33 -6.11
N PRO A 52 -17.75 1.37 -5.95
CA PRO A 52 -18.65 1.84 -7.02
C PRO A 52 -17.95 2.26 -8.32
N PHE A 53 -16.71 2.73 -8.25
CA PHE A 53 -15.94 3.11 -9.44
C PHE A 53 -15.51 1.91 -10.32
N LEU A 54 -15.65 0.69 -9.82
CA LEU A 54 -15.41 -0.55 -10.57
C LEU A 54 -16.71 -1.20 -11.07
N ASP A 55 -17.84 -0.52 -10.92
CA ASP A 55 -19.06 -0.93 -11.62
C ASP A 55 -18.79 -1.02 -13.13
N ARG A 56 -19.37 -2.05 -13.78
CA ARG A 56 -19.17 -2.34 -15.19
C ARG A 56 -19.49 -1.12 -16.06
N ALA A 57 -20.61 -0.45 -15.82
CA ALA A 57 -21.02 0.70 -16.61
C ALA A 57 -20.07 1.89 -16.44
N VAL A 58 -19.56 2.10 -15.22
CA VAL A 58 -18.58 3.15 -14.93
C VAL A 58 -17.25 2.88 -15.63
N VAL A 59 -16.76 1.65 -15.59
CA VAL A 59 -15.51 1.25 -16.26
C VAL A 59 -15.65 1.36 -17.78
N GLU A 60 -16.75 0.87 -18.35
CA GLU A 60 -17.02 0.96 -19.78
C GLU A 60 -17.11 2.41 -20.26
N LEU A 61 -17.79 3.28 -19.50
CA LEU A 61 -17.80 4.72 -19.78
C LEU A 61 -16.39 5.30 -19.70
N ALA A 62 -15.64 4.99 -18.64
CA ALA A 62 -14.29 5.51 -18.43
C ALA A 62 -13.34 5.15 -19.58
N ARG A 63 -13.44 3.93 -20.13
CA ARG A 63 -12.65 3.47 -21.30
C ARG A 63 -13.00 4.21 -22.58
N ARG A 64 -14.22 4.70 -22.74
CA ARG A 64 -14.65 5.48 -23.92
C ARG A 64 -14.24 6.95 -23.85
N ILE A 65 -13.86 7.46 -22.67
CA ILE A 65 -13.43 8.85 -22.50
C ILE A 65 -12.05 9.05 -23.16
N PRO A 66 -11.90 10.00 -24.09
CA PRO A 66 -10.60 10.29 -24.69
C PRO A 66 -9.50 10.50 -23.65
N PRO A 67 -8.30 9.92 -23.82
CA PRO A 67 -7.17 10.02 -22.89
C PRO A 67 -6.89 11.46 -22.40
N ARG A 68 -6.90 12.44 -23.31
CA ARG A 68 -6.74 13.88 -23.04
C ARG A 68 -7.76 14.49 -22.06
N LEU A 69 -8.90 13.82 -21.84
CA LEU A 69 -9.93 14.21 -20.88
C LEU A 69 -9.83 13.42 -19.56
N ARG A 70 -9.13 12.29 -19.54
CA ARG A 70 -8.77 11.57 -18.30
C ARG A 70 -7.55 12.22 -17.63
N LEU A 71 -6.55 12.60 -18.43
CA LEU A 71 -5.31 13.29 -18.04
C LEU A 71 -5.09 14.51 -18.94
N ARG A 72 -5.06 15.72 -18.35
CA ARG A 72 -4.86 16.96 -19.11
C ARG A 72 -3.76 17.81 -18.48
N HIS A 73 -2.66 18.06 -19.21
CA HIS A 73 -1.49 18.81 -18.71
C HIS A 73 -1.03 18.32 -17.32
N LEU A 74 -0.85 17.00 -17.16
CA LEU A 74 -0.54 16.32 -15.90
C LEU A 74 -1.63 16.37 -14.80
N ARG A 75 -2.77 17.02 -15.05
CA ARG A 75 -3.92 17.00 -14.15
C ARG A 75 -4.75 15.74 -14.35
N THR A 76 -4.65 14.83 -13.39
CA THR A 76 -5.44 13.58 -13.34
C THR A 76 -6.92 13.84 -13.05
N LYS A 77 -7.78 12.89 -13.43
CA LYS A 77 -9.23 12.90 -13.16
C LYS A 77 -9.92 14.14 -13.75
N TYR A 78 -9.43 14.68 -14.86
CA TYR A 78 -9.86 15.98 -15.36
C TYR A 78 -11.38 16.02 -15.63
N MET A 79 -11.90 15.06 -16.42
CA MET A 79 -13.33 14.97 -16.70
C MET A 79 -14.17 14.68 -15.45
N LEU A 80 -13.70 13.81 -14.55
CA LEU A 80 -14.40 13.51 -13.29
C LEU A 80 -14.53 14.77 -12.41
N ARG A 81 -13.47 15.58 -12.31
CA ARG A 81 -13.51 16.85 -11.56
C ARG A 81 -14.51 17.82 -12.19
N ARG A 82 -14.56 17.91 -13.53
CA ARG A 82 -15.56 18.74 -14.22
C ARG A 82 -16.98 18.24 -14.00
N ALA A 83 -17.21 16.93 -14.02
CA ALA A 83 -18.53 16.34 -13.77
C ALA A 83 -19.03 16.62 -12.35
N MET A 84 -18.12 16.80 -11.38
CA MET A 84 -18.44 17.12 -9.99
C MET A 84 -18.48 18.63 -9.69
N ALA A 85 -18.25 19.49 -10.70
CA ALA A 85 -18.37 20.94 -10.52
C ALA A 85 -19.79 21.31 -10.08
N GLY A 86 -19.90 22.19 -9.08
CA GLY A 86 -21.19 22.55 -8.46
C GLY A 86 -21.76 21.50 -7.50
N ARG A 87 -21.18 20.29 -7.43
CA ARG A 87 -21.56 19.24 -6.46
C ARG A 87 -20.57 19.12 -5.29
N LEU A 88 -19.30 19.46 -5.52
CA LEU A 88 -18.26 19.46 -4.50
C LEU A 88 -17.68 20.88 -4.32
N PRO A 89 -17.24 21.24 -3.10
CA PRO A 89 -16.49 22.47 -2.86
C PRO A 89 -15.29 22.60 -3.79
N GLU A 90 -15.07 23.81 -4.30
CA GLU A 90 -13.99 24.12 -5.23
C GLU A 90 -12.58 23.76 -4.69
N PRO A 91 -12.27 23.88 -3.38
CA PRO A 91 -10.99 23.39 -2.85
C PRO A 91 -10.75 21.89 -3.11
N ILE A 92 -11.78 21.04 -2.99
CA ILE A 92 -11.67 19.59 -3.24
C ILE A 92 -11.42 19.32 -4.73
N LEU A 93 -12.09 20.06 -5.61
CA LEU A 93 -11.93 19.94 -7.07
C LEU A 93 -10.55 20.38 -7.56
N ARG A 94 -9.89 21.30 -6.85
CA ARG A 94 -8.53 21.79 -7.15
C ARG A 94 -7.41 21.00 -6.47
N GLN A 95 -7.73 20.19 -5.46
CA GLN A 95 -6.74 19.43 -4.72
C GLN A 95 -5.96 18.45 -5.61
N ARG A 96 -4.64 18.43 -5.45
CA ARG A 96 -3.76 17.45 -6.11
C ARG A 96 -4.12 16.03 -5.64
N LYS A 97 -3.86 15.02 -6.47
CA LYS A 97 -4.01 13.63 -6.05
C LYS A 97 -3.10 13.39 -4.85
N LEU A 98 -3.69 13.08 -3.70
CA LEU A 98 -2.98 12.59 -2.53
C LEU A 98 -3.02 11.06 -2.56
N GLY A 99 -1.86 10.44 -2.29
CA GLY A 99 -1.80 9.00 -2.04
C GLY A 99 -2.32 8.69 -0.63
N PHE A 100 -2.66 7.43 -0.40
CA PHE A 100 -2.94 6.90 0.94
C PHE A 100 -1.63 6.48 1.61
N ASN A 101 -0.72 7.44 1.79
CA ASN A 101 0.55 7.14 2.44
C ASN A 101 0.30 6.96 3.93
N VAL A 102 0.70 5.79 4.43
CA VAL A 102 0.69 5.49 5.86
C VAL A 102 1.79 6.31 6.54
N PRO A 103 1.55 6.95 7.71
CA PRO A 103 2.54 7.74 8.43
C PRO A 103 3.54 6.84 9.16
N LEU A 104 4.27 6.05 8.38
CA LEU A 104 5.07 4.92 8.83
C LEU A 104 6.16 5.33 9.83
N ALA A 105 6.84 6.46 9.60
CA ALA A 105 7.83 6.98 10.52
C ALA A 105 7.25 7.28 11.91
N GLY A 106 6.09 7.92 11.98
CA GLY A 106 5.40 8.19 13.24
C GLY A 106 4.91 6.92 13.92
N TRP A 107 4.45 5.93 13.14
CA TRP A 107 4.02 4.64 13.68
C TRP A 107 5.19 3.84 14.25
N LEU A 108 6.31 3.72 13.53
CA LEU A 108 7.47 2.95 13.98
C LEU A 108 8.21 3.62 15.15
N ALA A 109 8.13 4.94 15.29
CA ALA A 109 8.60 5.64 16.48
C ALA A 109 7.59 5.62 17.65
N GLY A 110 6.33 5.26 17.39
CA GLY A 110 5.22 5.31 18.34
C GLY A 110 4.48 3.98 18.45
N ALA A 111 3.24 3.93 17.95
CA ALA A 111 2.31 2.81 18.18
C ALA A 111 2.81 1.42 17.71
N LEU A 112 3.70 1.37 16.72
CA LEU A 112 4.30 0.13 16.21
C LEU A 112 5.73 -0.10 16.69
N ARG A 113 6.26 0.77 17.57
CA ARG A 113 7.65 0.67 18.06
C ARG A 113 7.92 -0.68 18.71
N ASP A 114 7.12 -1.05 19.71
CA ASP A 114 7.35 -2.27 20.48
C ASP A 114 7.22 -3.52 19.60
N PHE A 115 6.19 -3.54 18.74
CA PHE A 115 6.03 -4.59 17.73
C PHE A 115 7.26 -4.69 16.82
N ALA A 116 7.81 -3.56 16.37
CA ALA A 116 8.98 -3.57 15.51
C ALA A 116 10.22 -4.11 16.22
N HIS A 117 10.43 -3.71 17.48
CA HIS A 117 11.55 -4.21 18.30
C HIS A 117 11.42 -5.70 18.63
N ASP A 118 10.21 -6.20 18.88
CA ASP A 118 9.97 -7.61 19.16
C ASP A 118 10.21 -8.50 17.93
N VAL A 119 9.71 -8.06 16.76
CA VAL A 119 9.94 -8.77 15.51
C VAL A 119 11.41 -8.76 15.12
N LEU A 120 12.09 -7.62 15.28
CA LEU A 120 13.49 -7.46 14.93
C LEU A 120 14.44 -7.70 16.11
N ALA A 121 14.00 -8.46 17.11
CA ALA A 121 14.81 -8.73 18.30
C ALA A 121 16.13 -9.45 17.92
N PRO A 122 17.29 -9.07 18.49
CA PRO A 122 18.58 -9.65 18.14
C PRO A 122 18.62 -11.18 18.23
N SER A 123 17.96 -11.77 19.21
CA SER A 123 17.88 -13.23 19.36
C SER A 123 17.13 -13.89 18.21
N ARG A 124 16.07 -13.25 17.70
CA ARG A 124 15.27 -13.74 16.56
C ARG A 124 16.05 -13.61 15.25
N LEU A 125 16.68 -12.46 15.03
CA LEU A 125 17.53 -12.23 13.86
C LEU A 125 18.71 -13.22 13.80
N ARG A 126 19.38 -13.46 14.93
CA ARG A 126 20.47 -14.44 15.02
C ARG A 126 20.01 -15.87 14.72
N ARG A 127 18.80 -16.26 15.14
CA ARG A 127 18.25 -17.59 14.82
C ARG A 127 17.97 -17.75 13.32
N GLN A 128 17.53 -16.69 12.64
CA GLN A 128 17.31 -16.72 11.20
C GLN A 128 18.63 -16.74 10.42
N GLY A 129 19.66 -16.07 10.93
CA GLY A 129 20.98 -16.02 10.29
C GLY A 129 21.04 -15.22 8.99
N LEU A 130 19.97 -14.48 8.65
CA LEU A 130 19.86 -13.71 7.40
C LEU A 130 20.27 -12.24 7.54
N LEU A 131 20.18 -11.69 8.75
CA LEU A 131 20.33 -10.25 9.02
C LEU A 131 21.33 -10.01 10.16
N ASP A 132 22.15 -8.97 10.01
CA ASP A 132 23.03 -8.49 11.08
C ASP A 132 22.20 -7.81 12.17
N ALA A 133 22.10 -8.47 13.33
CA ALA A 133 21.32 -8.00 14.46
C ALA A 133 21.78 -6.63 15.01
N GLU A 134 23.07 -6.32 14.95
CA GLU A 134 23.60 -5.05 15.44
C GLU A 134 23.29 -3.93 14.45
N ALA A 135 23.43 -4.19 13.15
CA ALA A 135 23.04 -3.24 12.12
C ALA A 135 21.55 -2.89 12.19
N VAL A 136 20.67 -3.88 12.36
CA VAL A 136 19.23 -3.64 12.52
C VAL A 136 18.93 -2.88 13.82
N GLY A 137 19.61 -3.23 14.92
CA GLY A 137 19.49 -2.50 16.19
C GLY A 137 19.85 -1.02 16.08
N ARG A 138 20.90 -0.68 15.32
CA ARG A 138 21.27 0.71 15.03
C ARG A 138 20.18 1.45 14.25
N LEU A 139 19.63 0.84 13.20
CA LEU A 139 18.54 1.46 12.41
C LEU A 139 17.33 1.78 13.28
N LEU A 140 16.90 0.84 14.13
CA LEU A 140 15.78 1.05 15.05
C LEU A 140 16.07 2.19 16.03
N SER A 141 17.26 2.19 16.63
CA SER A 141 17.66 3.22 17.60
C SER A 141 17.73 4.61 16.99
N GLU A 142 18.41 4.78 15.85
CA GLU A 142 18.51 6.05 15.12
C GLU A 142 17.12 6.57 14.72
N HIS A 143 16.20 5.68 14.33
CA HIS A 143 14.85 6.04 13.93
C HIS A 143 14.00 6.55 15.10
N VAL A 144 13.98 5.81 16.22
CA VAL A 144 13.18 6.16 17.40
C VAL A 144 13.69 7.46 18.05
N ARG A 145 15.00 7.73 17.97
CA ARG A 145 15.59 9.00 18.44
C ARG A 145 15.39 10.16 17.48
N HIS A 146 14.73 9.93 16.35
CA HIS A 146 14.54 10.92 15.28
C HIS A 146 15.85 11.49 14.71
N GLU A 147 16.95 10.73 14.80
CA GLU A 147 18.24 11.12 14.21
C GLU A 147 18.22 10.95 12.69
N LYS A 148 17.57 9.88 12.20
CA LYS A 148 17.37 9.59 10.77
C LYS A 148 16.05 8.86 10.51
N ASP A 149 15.44 9.10 9.35
CA ASP A 149 14.26 8.35 8.92
C ASP A 149 14.66 7.03 8.24
N HIS A 150 14.62 5.94 9.00
CA HIS A 150 14.83 4.57 8.51
C HIS A 150 13.52 3.80 8.30
N SER A 151 12.37 4.48 8.29
CA SER A 151 11.04 3.85 8.28
C SER A 151 10.87 2.81 7.16
N ARG A 152 11.29 3.15 5.94
CA ARG A 152 11.21 2.25 4.78
C ARG A 152 12.07 1.00 4.94
N ALA A 153 13.28 1.15 5.46
CA ALA A 153 14.20 0.04 5.67
C ALA A 153 13.70 -0.88 6.79
N ILE A 154 13.34 -0.31 7.94
CA ILE A 154 12.77 -1.05 9.07
C ILE A 154 11.53 -1.83 8.63
N TRP A 155 10.63 -1.21 7.86
CA TRP A 155 9.43 -1.88 7.37
C TRP A 155 9.70 -3.04 6.41
N ALA A 156 10.68 -2.89 5.52
CA ALA A 156 11.10 -4.00 4.66
C ALA A 156 11.68 -5.16 5.47
N LEU A 157 12.52 -4.86 6.47
CA LEU A 157 13.11 -5.86 7.36
C LEU A 157 12.03 -6.56 8.21
N LEU A 158 11.06 -5.81 8.75
CA LEU A 158 9.95 -6.36 9.50
C LEU A 158 9.19 -7.41 8.70
N PHE A 159 8.79 -7.08 7.48
CA PHE A 159 8.05 -8.00 6.64
C PHE A 159 8.89 -9.17 6.13
N LEU A 160 10.19 -8.98 5.90
CA LEU A 160 11.09 -10.08 5.59
C LEU A 160 11.13 -11.10 6.73
N VAL A 161 11.28 -10.63 7.98
CA VAL A 161 11.36 -11.48 9.17
C VAL A 161 10.03 -12.18 9.43
N VAL A 162 8.90 -11.47 9.31
CA VAL A 162 7.55 -12.07 9.44
C VAL A 162 7.31 -13.13 8.37
N TRP A 163 7.59 -12.82 7.11
CA TRP A 163 7.44 -13.76 6.01
C TRP A 163 8.32 -15.00 6.20
N HIS A 164 9.59 -14.81 6.57
CA HIS A 164 10.50 -15.92 6.79
C HIS A 164 9.98 -16.86 7.87
N ASP A 165 9.50 -16.31 8.99
CA ASP A 165 9.00 -17.15 10.07
C ASP A 165 7.71 -17.87 9.70
N GLU A 166 6.76 -17.19 9.04
CA GLU A 166 5.49 -17.80 8.65
C GLU A 166 5.65 -18.85 7.55
N ILE A 167 6.47 -18.56 6.53
CA ILE A 167 6.50 -19.33 5.28
C ILE A 167 7.68 -20.30 5.24
N VAL A 168 8.85 -19.92 5.73
CA VAL A 168 10.07 -20.75 5.66
C VAL A 168 10.19 -21.62 6.90
N SER A 169 10.04 -21.03 8.08
CA SER A 169 10.21 -21.73 9.36
C SER A 169 8.93 -22.43 9.84
N GLY A 170 7.78 -22.16 9.22
CA GLY A 170 6.45 -22.66 9.68
C GLY A 170 6.07 -22.19 11.09
N SER A 171 6.75 -21.18 11.62
CA SER A 171 6.54 -20.62 12.95
C SER A 171 5.63 -19.41 12.84
N ARG A 172 4.37 -19.52 13.27
CA ARG A 172 3.49 -18.34 13.32
C ARG A 172 4.09 -17.31 14.29
N PRO A 173 4.28 -16.04 13.89
CA PRO A 173 4.58 -14.98 14.84
C PRO A 173 3.44 -14.97 15.85
N ALA A 174 3.76 -14.81 17.14
CA ALA A 174 2.76 -14.62 18.17
C ALA A 174 1.88 -13.42 17.75
N ALA A 175 0.64 -13.71 17.33
CA ALA A 175 -0.32 -12.74 16.83
C ALA A 175 -0.90 -11.88 17.97
N ALA A 176 -0.04 -11.38 18.86
CA ALA A 176 -0.43 -10.79 20.14
C ALA A 176 -0.30 -9.26 20.19
N ALA A 177 0.21 -8.59 19.15
CA ALA A 177 0.57 -7.17 19.26
C ALA A 177 -0.40 -6.17 18.60
N LEU A 178 -1.40 -6.63 17.82
CA LEU A 178 -2.36 -5.73 17.15
C LEU A 178 -3.81 -5.87 17.65
N SER A 179 -4.05 -6.64 18.72
CA SER A 179 -5.32 -6.52 19.43
C SER A 179 -5.41 -5.09 19.96
N PRO A 180 -6.51 -4.35 19.71
CA PRO A 180 -6.78 -3.15 20.48
C PRO A 180 -6.70 -3.57 21.95
N ARG A 181 -5.74 -3.01 22.70
CA ARG A 181 -5.91 -3.00 24.15
C ARG A 181 -7.21 -2.25 24.35
N GLU A 182 -8.20 -2.91 24.93
CA GLU A 182 -9.45 -2.28 25.32
C GLU A 182 -9.08 -1.08 26.20
N THR A 183 -9.04 0.13 25.61
CA THR A 183 -9.07 1.37 26.37
C THR A 183 -10.50 1.55 26.84
N HIS A 184 -10.87 0.76 27.85
CA HIS A 184 -11.93 1.14 28.76
C HIS A 184 -11.40 2.26 29.66
N ARG A 185 -11.75 3.50 29.30
CA ARG A 185 -12.21 4.56 30.22
C ARG A 185 -12.61 5.80 29.44
#